data_AF-A0A1Z5T4T4-F1
#
_entry.id   AF-A0A1Z5T4T4-F1
#
_cell.length_a   1.000
_cell.length_b   1.000
_cell.length_c   1.000
_cell.angle_alpha   90.00
_cell.angle_beta   90.00
_cell.angle_gamma   90.00
#
_symmetry.space_group_name_H-M   'P 1'
#
loop_
_entity.id
_entity.type
_entity.pdbx_description
1 polymer ?
#
loop_
_entity_poly.entity_id
_entity_poly.type
_entity_poly.pdbx_seq_one_letter_code
_entity_poly.pdbx_strand_id
1 'polypeptide(L)'
;MADEEKKPDPAPTEEAKPAEDKPATEKAKETATDVKDNVFSMFGGGAKKESKPEENDEENDRSGSAKAQAEKAKAEGGEGGDEEKAEEEEADVHFEPVVHLTEKVETKTNEEAEEQMFKMRAKLFKFDRESREWKERGTGDVRLLKHKENGKTRLVMRRDKTLKVCANHYVVPDMKLSPNVGSDRSWVWNAAADVSEGEPEAQTLAIRFANSENANLFKEAFIKAQQENEALFAKEE
;
A
#
# COMPACT_ATOMS: atom_id res chain seq x y z
N MET A 1 -29.08 -65.83 -66.46
CA MET A 1 -30.25 -65.41 -67.25
C MET A 1 -31.01 -64.46 -66.36
N ALA A 2 -30.69 -63.17 -66.42
CA ALA A 2 -31.15 -62.18 -67.40
C ALA A 2 -32.40 -61.43 -66.85
N ASP A 3 -32.31 -60.09 -66.94
CA ASP A 3 -33.34 -59.05 -66.78
C ASP A 3 -33.99 -58.88 -65.38
N GLU A 4 -33.79 -57.80 -64.60
CA GLU A 4 -33.79 -56.33 -64.83
C GLU A 4 -35.20 -55.68 -64.83
N GLU A 5 -35.27 -54.52 -64.16
CA GLU A 5 -36.28 -53.45 -64.21
C GLU A 5 -37.67 -53.67 -63.53
N LYS A 6 -38.36 -52.67 -62.95
CA LYS A 6 -38.28 -51.20 -63.09
C LYS A 6 -39.01 -50.49 -61.94
N LYS A 7 -38.48 -49.37 -61.46
CA LYS A 7 -39.29 -48.18 -61.17
C LYS A 7 -38.48 -46.93 -61.59
N PRO A 8 -39.07 -45.98 -62.34
CA PRO A 8 -38.32 -44.96 -63.08
C PRO A 8 -38.14 -43.63 -62.32
N ASP A 9 -37.10 -42.88 -62.73
CA ASP A 9 -36.78 -41.49 -62.38
C ASP A 9 -37.76 -40.47 -63.05
N PRO A 10 -37.63 -39.13 -62.82
CA PRO A 10 -36.56 -38.34 -63.43
C PRO A 10 -35.93 -37.22 -62.54
N ALA A 11 -34.65 -36.97 -62.83
CA ALA A 11 -33.80 -35.81 -62.50
C ALA A 11 -34.24 -34.53 -63.30
N PRO A 12 -33.51 -33.38 -63.39
CA PRO A 12 -32.12 -33.10 -62.96
C PRO A 12 -31.78 -31.67 -62.46
N THR A 13 -30.53 -31.61 -61.99
CA THR A 13 -29.56 -30.55 -61.65
C THR A 13 -29.23 -29.50 -62.71
N GLU A 14 -28.65 -28.36 -62.27
CA GLU A 14 -27.58 -27.58 -62.96
C GLU A 14 -26.91 -26.62 -61.93
N GLU A 15 -25.73 -26.92 -61.36
CA GLU A 15 -24.33 -26.55 -61.71
C GLU A 15 -23.89 -25.06 -61.52
N ALA A 16 -22.81 -24.85 -60.73
CA ALA A 16 -21.57 -24.12 -61.11
C ALA A 16 -20.57 -23.94 -59.93
N LYS A 17 -19.28 -24.21 -60.18
CA LYS A 17 -18.06 -23.93 -59.37
C LYS A 17 -17.30 -22.70 -59.98
N PRO A 18 -16.01 -22.40 -59.68
CA PRO A 18 -15.32 -21.98 -58.43
C PRO A 18 -14.49 -20.66 -58.61
N ALA A 19 -13.94 -20.05 -57.54
CA ALA A 19 -12.76 -19.15 -57.64
C ALA A 19 -12.06 -18.93 -56.28
N GLU A 20 -10.72 -18.98 -56.28
CA GLU A 20 -9.79 -18.51 -55.24
C GLU A 20 -9.41 -17.03 -55.49
N ASP A 21 -9.14 -16.22 -54.45
CA ASP A 21 -8.06 -15.21 -54.45
C ASP A 21 -7.68 -14.72 -53.03
N LYS A 22 -6.38 -14.40 -52.82
CA LYS A 22 -5.77 -13.75 -51.62
C LYS A 22 -5.52 -12.25 -51.96
N PRO A 23 -4.74 -11.42 -51.21
CA PRO A 23 -4.62 -11.09 -49.78
C PRO A 23 -4.81 -9.58 -49.50
N ALA A 24 -4.89 -9.15 -48.22
CA ALA A 24 -4.49 -7.79 -47.81
C ALA A 24 -4.13 -7.73 -46.31
N THR A 25 -2.82 -7.73 -46.05
CA THR A 25 -2.19 -7.29 -44.80
C THR A 25 -2.32 -5.77 -44.68
N GLU A 26 -2.66 -5.28 -43.48
CA GLU A 26 -2.40 -3.96 -42.87
C GLU A 26 -3.64 -3.38 -42.17
N LYS A 27 -3.87 -3.82 -40.93
CA LYS A 27 -4.44 -3.04 -39.79
C LYS A 27 -4.70 -3.98 -38.61
N ALA A 28 -3.62 -4.49 -38.03
CA ALA A 28 -3.67 -5.20 -36.74
C ALA A 28 -2.30 -5.09 -36.06
N LYS A 29 -1.82 -3.85 -35.90
CA LYS A 29 -0.61 -3.55 -35.13
C LYS A 29 -0.66 -2.14 -34.56
N GLU A 30 -1.78 -1.81 -33.93
CA GLU A 30 -1.96 -0.58 -33.14
C GLU A 30 -3.17 -0.82 -32.24
N THR A 31 -2.92 -1.38 -31.04
CA THR A 31 -3.82 -1.42 -29.86
C THR A 31 -3.19 -2.31 -28.78
N ALA A 32 -1.89 -2.17 -28.53
CA ALA A 32 -1.20 -2.89 -27.47
C ALA A 32 -0.02 -2.10 -26.89
N THR A 33 -0.13 -0.76 -26.80
CA THR A 33 0.87 0.11 -26.17
C THR A 33 0.22 1.42 -25.72
N ASP A 34 -0.79 1.40 -24.84
CA ASP A 34 -1.35 2.67 -24.32
C ASP A 34 -2.07 2.57 -22.97
N VAL A 35 -1.59 1.71 -22.06
CA VAL A 35 -2.14 1.64 -20.68
C VAL A 35 -1.07 1.74 -19.58
N LYS A 36 0.24 1.81 -19.93
CA LYS A 36 1.30 1.84 -18.90
C LYS A 36 1.71 3.23 -18.43
N ASP A 37 1.37 4.30 -19.16
CA ASP A 37 1.96 5.62 -18.87
C ASP A 37 1.00 6.63 -18.22
N ASN A 38 -0.28 6.28 -17.99
CA ASN A 38 -1.29 7.25 -17.54
C ASN A 38 -1.78 7.10 -16.08
N VAL A 39 -1.04 6.37 -15.24
CA VAL A 39 -1.33 6.25 -13.78
C VAL A 39 -0.32 7.03 -12.91
N PHE A 40 0.78 7.54 -13.48
CA PHE A 40 1.90 8.12 -12.71
C PHE A 40 1.90 9.67 -12.57
N SER A 41 0.90 10.40 -13.07
CA SER A 41 0.97 11.88 -13.19
C SER A 41 0.11 12.73 -12.23
N MET A 42 -0.51 12.18 -11.19
CA MET A 42 -1.42 12.96 -10.33
C MET A 42 -0.80 13.64 -9.08
N PHE A 43 0.52 13.84 -9.02
CA PHE A 43 1.17 14.59 -7.91
C PHE A 43 1.62 16.02 -8.29
N GLY A 44 1.29 16.54 -9.48
CA GLY A 44 1.79 17.83 -9.94
C GLY A 44 0.67 18.81 -10.32
N GLY A 45 0.18 19.59 -9.37
CA GLY A 45 -0.69 20.73 -9.62
C GLY A 45 0.10 22.01 -9.89
N GLY A 46 -0.28 22.74 -10.95
CA GLY A 46 -0.24 24.21 -10.97
C GLY A 46 0.90 24.91 -11.73
N ALA A 47 0.52 25.89 -12.55
CA ALA A 47 1.31 26.63 -13.53
C ALA A 47 2.36 27.62 -12.98
N LYS A 48 3.39 27.88 -13.80
CA LYS A 48 4.45 28.90 -13.61
C LYS A 48 3.92 30.36 -13.71
N LYS A 49 4.39 31.23 -12.82
CA LYS A 49 4.64 32.67 -13.06
C LYS A 49 5.90 33.12 -12.29
N GLU A 50 6.59 34.13 -12.85
CA GLU A 50 8.02 34.48 -12.73
C GLU A 50 8.53 35.10 -11.40
N SER A 51 9.87 35.06 -11.25
CA SER A 51 10.84 35.54 -10.22
C SER A 51 10.77 37.03 -9.81
N LYS A 52 11.28 37.59 -8.69
CA LYS A 52 12.32 37.36 -7.63
C LYS A 52 12.04 38.43 -6.49
N PRO A 53 12.77 38.59 -5.34
CA PRO A 53 14.03 37.97 -4.87
C PRO A 53 13.98 37.37 -3.43
N GLU A 54 15.10 36.75 -3.07
CA GLU A 54 15.39 36.04 -1.81
C GLU A 54 15.65 37.00 -0.63
N GLU A 55 15.08 36.68 0.54
CA GLU A 55 15.64 37.02 1.85
C GLU A 55 15.73 35.74 2.69
N ASN A 56 16.84 35.66 3.41
CA ASN A 56 17.31 34.53 4.20
C ASN A 56 16.67 34.57 5.59
N ASP A 57 15.81 33.60 5.92
CA ASP A 57 15.31 33.38 7.29
C ASP A 57 15.51 31.92 7.69
N GLU A 58 16.70 31.64 8.23
CA GLU A 58 16.90 30.52 9.15
C GLU A 58 16.27 30.88 10.50
N GLU A 59 14.98 30.57 10.73
CA GLU A 59 14.49 30.36 12.09
C GLU A 59 13.15 29.57 12.16
N ASN A 60 13.27 28.34 12.68
CA ASN A 60 12.34 27.79 13.67
C ASN A 60 10.89 27.46 13.23
N ASP A 61 10.72 26.36 12.47
CA ASP A 61 9.43 25.67 12.30
C ASP A 61 9.03 24.92 13.58
N ARG A 62 8.70 25.70 14.62
CA ARG A 62 8.00 25.24 15.81
C ARG A 62 6.51 25.47 15.58
N SER A 63 5.83 24.39 15.20
CA SER A 63 4.39 24.17 15.26
C SER A 63 3.64 25.18 16.14
N GLY A 64 2.77 25.98 15.53
CA GLY A 64 2.03 27.12 16.08
C GLY A 64 0.98 26.82 17.16
N SER A 65 1.21 25.80 18.00
CA SER A 65 0.33 25.50 19.15
C SER A 65 0.75 26.26 20.42
N ALA A 66 1.97 26.79 20.50
CA ALA A 66 2.49 27.41 21.73
C ALA A 66 2.21 28.92 21.86
N LYS A 67 2.06 29.65 20.74
CA LYS A 67 1.85 31.12 20.79
C LYS A 67 0.40 31.50 21.14
N ALA A 68 -0.57 30.70 20.71
CA ALA A 68 -1.99 30.88 21.06
C ALA A 68 -2.28 30.64 22.55
N GLN A 69 -1.46 29.83 23.24
CA GLN A 69 -1.58 29.62 24.69
C GLN A 69 -0.88 30.72 25.51
N ALA A 70 0.14 31.39 24.98
CA ALA A 70 0.89 32.42 25.70
C ALA A 70 0.17 33.79 25.73
N GLU A 71 -0.58 34.15 24.68
CA GLU A 71 -1.37 35.41 24.69
C GLU A 71 -2.63 35.33 25.55
N LYS A 72 -3.23 34.14 25.69
CA LYS A 72 -4.41 33.97 26.55
C LYS A 72 -4.08 34.05 28.04
N ALA A 73 -2.83 33.80 28.43
CA ALA A 73 -2.38 33.83 29.82
C ALA A 73 -2.01 35.22 30.35
N LYS A 74 -1.96 36.26 29.51
CA LYS A 74 -1.51 37.62 29.89
C LYS A 74 -2.61 38.66 30.03
N ALA A 75 -3.87 38.33 29.75
CA ALA A 75 -4.99 39.28 29.79
C ALA A 75 -5.85 39.19 31.08
N GLU A 76 -5.64 38.20 31.96
CA GLU A 76 -6.49 37.96 33.13
C GLU A 76 -5.80 38.27 34.47
N GLY A 77 -5.10 39.41 34.55
CA GLY A 77 -4.47 39.88 35.79
C GLY A 77 -4.93 41.29 36.16
N GLY A 78 -6.10 41.42 36.80
CA GLY A 78 -6.61 42.71 37.28
C GLY A 78 -7.87 42.60 38.14
N GLU A 79 -7.64 42.46 39.46
CA GLU A 79 -8.47 42.85 40.62
C GLU A 79 -9.96 42.51 40.71
N GLY A 80 -10.27 41.63 41.68
CA GLY A 80 -11.19 41.96 42.78
C GLY A 80 -12.68 41.70 42.58
N GLY A 81 -13.12 40.46 42.81
CA GLY A 81 -14.52 40.11 43.00
C GLY A 81 -14.65 38.72 43.61
N ASP A 82 -15.19 38.65 44.81
CA ASP A 82 -15.54 37.44 45.54
C ASP A 82 -16.64 36.69 44.77
N GLU A 83 -16.26 35.71 43.96
CA GLU A 83 -17.17 34.76 43.34
C GLU A 83 -16.69 33.36 43.71
N GLU A 84 -17.45 32.73 44.61
CA GLU A 84 -17.34 31.32 44.98
C GLU A 84 -17.11 30.50 43.72
N LYS A 85 -15.90 29.96 43.59
CA LYS A 85 -15.58 28.95 42.60
C LYS A 85 -16.42 27.73 42.94
N ALA A 86 -17.60 27.63 42.33
CA ALA A 86 -18.40 26.42 42.33
C ALA A 86 -17.45 25.31 41.85
N GLU A 87 -17.11 24.40 42.77
CA GLU A 87 -16.42 23.18 42.42
C GLU A 87 -17.34 22.48 41.43
N GLU A 88 -16.95 22.46 40.15
CA GLU A 88 -17.59 21.59 39.16
C GLU A 88 -17.32 20.17 39.65
N GLU A 89 -18.23 19.64 40.48
CA GLU A 89 -18.27 18.25 40.87
C GLU A 89 -18.41 17.44 39.58
N GLU A 90 -17.30 16.90 39.06
CA GLU A 90 -17.34 15.92 38.00
C GLU A 90 -18.20 14.75 38.50
N ALA A 91 -19.34 14.53 37.84
CA ALA A 91 -20.22 13.42 38.18
C ALA A 91 -19.45 12.11 37.98
N ASP A 92 -19.03 11.48 39.08
CA ASP A 92 -18.39 10.17 39.09
C ASP A 92 -19.45 9.09 38.80
N VAL A 93 -19.74 8.90 37.51
CA VAL A 93 -20.71 7.91 37.06
C VAL A 93 -20.07 6.52 37.07
N HIS A 94 -20.41 5.74 38.09
CA HIS A 94 -20.00 4.34 38.21
C HIS A 94 -20.83 3.42 37.28
N PHE A 95 -20.16 2.50 36.58
CA PHE A 95 -20.79 1.49 35.74
C PHE A 95 -20.40 0.08 36.20
N GLU A 96 -21.41 -0.78 36.38
CA GLU A 96 -21.22 -2.21 36.64
C GLU A 96 -20.78 -2.94 35.35
N PRO A 97 -19.66 -3.69 35.36
CA PRO A 97 -19.18 -4.40 34.18
C PRO A 97 -20.14 -5.52 33.74
N VAL A 98 -20.59 -5.47 32.48
CA VAL A 98 -21.44 -6.52 31.89
C VAL A 98 -20.68 -7.83 31.69
N VAL A 99 -19.36 -7.75 31.45
CA VAL A 99 -18.49 -8.91 31.20
C VAL A 99 -17.24 -8.80 32.06
N HIS A 100 -16.95 -9.84 32.83
CA HIS A 100 -15.78 -9.95 33.67
C HIS A 100 -14.74 -10.83 32.98
N LEU A 101 -13.68 -10.23 32.45
CA LEU A 101 -12.53 -10.96 31.91
C LEU A 101 -11.64 -11.41 33.07
N THR A 102 -11.97 -12.54 33.70
CA THR A 102 -11.30 -13.04 34.91
C THR A 102 -9.93 -13.67 34.64
N GLU A 103 -9.71 -14.19 33.43
CA GLU A 103 -8.47 -14.87 33.07
C GLU A 103 -7.60 -13.98 32.20
N LYS A 104 -6.36 -13.77 32.63
CA LYS A 104 -5.35 -13.13 31.80
C LYS A 104 -4.94 -14.09 30.70
N VAL A 105 -5.40 -13.85 29.48
CA VAL A 105 -4.98 -14.62 28.31
C VAL A 105 -3.53 -14.27 27.96
N GLU A 106 -2.67 -15.28 27.86
CA GLU A 106 -1.32 -15.11 27.33
C GLU A 106 -1.40 -14.81 25.83
N THR A 107 -0.98 -13.62 25.43
CA THR A 107 -0.98 -13.20 24.03
C THR A 107 0.37 -13.46 23.40
N LYS A 108 0.41 -14.31 22.37
CA LYS A 108 1.59 -14.52 21.53
C LYS A 108 1.58 -13.60 20.32
N THR A 109 2.76 -13.14 19.89
CA THR A 109 2.86 -12.27 18.70
C THR A 109 2.91 -13.08 17.42
N ASN A 110 3.29 -14.36 17.51
CA ASN A 110 3.60 -15.25 16.39
C ASN A 110 4.80 -14.76 15.57
N GLU A 111 5.78 -14.18 16.27
CA GLU A 111 7.03 -13.64 15.72
C GLU A 111 8.26 -14.17 16.50
N GLU A 112 8.05 -15.09 17.47
CA GLU A 112 9.07 -15.59 18.39
C GLU A 112 10.11 -16.50 17.69
N ALA A 113 9.69 -17.13 16.60
CA ALA A 113 10.53 -17.98 15.74
C ALA A 113 11.32 -17.18 14.69
N GLU A 114 11.29 -15.85 14.75
CA GLU A 114 11.90 -14.99 13.73
C GLU A 114 13.00 -14.10 14.34
N GLU A 115 13.96 -13.72 13.49
CA GLU A 115 15.01 -12.75 13.78
C GLU A 115 14.72 -11.44 13.06
N GLN A 116 14.86 -10.33 13.78
CA GLN A 116 14.63 -9.00 13.22
C GLN A 116 15.88 -8.51 12.47
N MET A 117 15.83 -8.58 11.15
CA MET A 117 16.92 -8.17 10.28
C MET A 117 16.95 -6.66 10.02
N PHE A 118 15.80 -6.01 10.12
CA PHE A 118 15.64 -4.57 9.94
C PHE A 118 14.48 -4.06 10.80
N LYS A 119 14.61 -2.84 11.33
CA LYS A 119 13.54 -2.13 12.04
C LYS A 119 13.69 -0.63 11.83
N MET A 120 12.62 0.03 11.38
CA MET A 120 12.63 1.48 11.23
C MET A 120 11.23 2.08 11.29
N ARG A 121 11.14 3.31 11.80
CA ARG A 121 9.93 4.11 11.80
C ARG A 121 9.52 4.50 10.37
N ALA A 122 8.27 4.26 10.00
CA ALA A 122 7.73 4.61 8.69
C ALA A 122 6.23 4.94 8.72
N LYS A 123 5.75 5.49 7.61
CA LYS A 123 4.33 5.62 7.28
C LYS A 123 4.02 4.83 6.01
N LEU A 124 3.03 3.95 6.09
CA LEU A 124 2.58 3.09 5.00
C LEU A 124 1.25 3.59 4.42
N PHE A 125 1.15 3.53 3.11
CA PHE A 125 -0.03 3.87 2.32
C PHE A 125 -0.42 2.68 1.44
N LYS A 126 -1.71 2.57 1.14
CA LYS A 126 -2.23 1.69 0.09
C LYS A 126 -2.82 2.53 -1.03
N PHE A 127 -2.63 2.07 -2.27
CA PHE A 127 -3.31 2.67 -3.41
C PHE A 127 -4.73 2.12 -3.51
N ASP A 128 -5.71 3.00 -3.43
CA ASP A 128 -7.11 2.67 -3.63
C ASP A 128 -7.44 2.75 -5.12
N ARG A 129 -7.79 1.62 -5.74
CA ARG A 129 -7.99 1.55 -7.19
C ARG A 129 -9.28 2.23 -7.65
N GLU A 130 -10.30 2.28 -6.81
CA GLU A 130 -11.60 2.87 -7.14
C GLU A 130 -11.51 4.40 -7.16
N SER A 131 -10.97 4.98 -6.08
CA SER A 131 -10.78 6.43 -5.96
C SER A 131 -9.49 6.94 -6.60
N ARG A 132 -8.60 6.04 -7.05
CA ARG A 132 -7.30 6.34 -7.67
C ARG A 132 -6.40 7.23 -6.82
N GLU A 133 -6.43 7.01 -5.50
CA GLU A 133 -5.68 7.83 -4.54
C GLU A 133 -4.87 6.98 -3.55
N TRP A 134 -3.88 7.62 -2.90
CA TRP A 134 -3.13 7.01 -1.81
C TRP A 134 -3.83 7.24 -0.48
N LYS A 135 -4.23 6.16 0.19
CA LYS A 135 -4.82 6.20 1.54
C LYS A 135 -3.79 5.77 2.58
N GLU A 136 -3.71 6.49 3.70
CA GLU A 136 -2.86 6.07 4.82
C GLU A 136 -3.36 4.71 5.34
N ARG A 137 -2.44 3.74 5.40
CA ARG A 137 -2.71 2.40 5.89
C ARG A 137 -2.27 2.24 7.34
N GLY A 138 -1.14 2.85 7.73
CA GLY A 138 -0.64 2.83 9.09
C GLY A 138 0.66 3.60 9.30
N THR A 139 0.91 4.02 10.54
CA THR A 139 2.18 4.61 10.98
C THR A 139 2.72 3.78 12.15
N GLY A 140 4.01 3.44 12.10
CA GLY A 140 4.65 2.55 13.08
C GLY A 140 6.02 2.07 12.64
N ASP A 141 6.51 1.00 13.27
CA ASP A 141 7.79 0.39 12.91
C ASP A 141 7.58 -0.68 11.83
N VAL A 142 8.21 -0.51 10.66
CA VAL A 142 8.35 -1.57 9.67
C VAL A 142 9.51 -2.47 10.07
N ARG A 143 9.30 -3.79 9.99
CA ARG A 143 10.29 -4.81 10.31
C ARG A 143 10.42 -5.82 9.18
N LEU A 144 11.66 -6.25 8.93
CA LEU A 144 11.94 -7.44 8.12
C LEU A 144 12.32 -8.56 9.08
N LEU A 145 11.49 -9.61 9.11
CA LEU A 145 11.59 -10.74 10.04
C LEU A 145 11.98 -11.99 9.27
N LYS A 146 13.12 -12.58 9.62
CA LYS A 146 13.65 -13.81 9.01
C LYS A 146 13.33 -15.01 9.89
N HIS A 147 12.61 -15.98 9.38
CA HIS A 147 12.27 -17.18 10.14
C HIS A 147 13.49 -18.05 10.38
N LYS A 148 13.69 -18.51 11.62
CA LYS A 148 14.90 -19.25 12.04
C LYS A 148 15.04 -20.61 11.36
N GLU A 149 13.93 -21.28 11.07
CA GLU A 149 13.94 -22.63 10.47
C GLU A 149 14.00 -22.61 8.93
N ASN A 150 13.00 -22.02 8.26
CA ASN A 150 12.95 -22.00 6.79
C ASN A 150 13.78 -20.87 6.15
N GLY A 151 14.30 -19.92 6.92
CA GLY A 151 15.13 -18.81 6.44
C GLY A 151 14.40 -17.72 5.66
N LYS A 152 13.09 -17.84 5.43
CA LYS A 152 12.29 -16.87 4.66
C LYS A 152 12.11 -15.59 5.45
N THR A 153 12.26 -14.46 4.75
CA THR A 153 12.05 -13.13 5.31
C THR A 153 10.69 -12.56 4.91
N ARG A 154 9.92 -12.06 5.87
CA ARG A 154 8.67 -11.32 5.64
C ARG A 154 8.75 -9.89 6.16
N LEU A 155 7.95 -9.02 5.56
CA LEU A 155 7.72 -7.66 6.04
C LEU A 155 6.52 -7.66 6.97
N VAL A 156 6.70 -7.15 8.20
CA VAL A 156 5.63 -6.94 9.16
C VAL A 156 5.65 -5.50 9.65
N MET A 157 4.50 -4.84 9.64
CA MET A 157 4.34 -3.49 10.20
C MET A 157 3.08 -3.43 11.05
N ARG A 158 3.19 -2.80 12.23
CA ARG A 158 2.07 -2.60 13.17
C ARG A 158 1.84 -1.11 13.39
N ARG A 159 0.58 -0.72 13.54
CA ARG A 159 0.18 0.66 13.86
C ARG A 159 0.53 0.99 15.31
N ASP A 160 0.96 2.21 15.55
CA ASP A 160 1.15 2.71 16.91
C ASP A 160 -0.12 2.61 17.74
N LYS A 161 0.07 2.45 19.06
CA LYS A 161 -0.98 2.39 20.10
C LYS A 161 -1.90 1.17 19.98
N THR A 162 -2.50 0.95 18.82
CA THR A 162 -3.43 -0.16 18.56
C THR A 162 -2.73 -1.50 18.33
N LEU A 163 -1.46 -1.49 17.92
CA LEU A 163 -0.65 -2.67 17.59
C LEU A 163 -1.24 -3.58 16.50
N LYS A 164 -2.28 -3.11 15.80
CA LYS A 164 -2.90 -3.80 14.66
C LYS A 164 -1.89 -3.87 13.52
N VAL A 165 -1.80 -5.04 12.91
CA VAL A 165 -0.97 -5.27 11.72
C VAL A 165 -1.53 -4.43 10.57
N CYS A 166 -0.66 -3.77 9.81
CA CYS A 166 -1.02 -3.00 8.61
C CYS A 166 -0.21 -3.39 7.38
N ALA A 167 0.75 -4.31 7.52
CA ALA A 167 1.36 -5.06 6.42
C ALA A 167 1.91 -6.37 6.97
N ASN A 168 1.71 -7.45 6.22
CA ASN A 168 2.23 -8.78 6.52
C ASN A 168 2.30 -9.58 5.22
N HIS A 169 3.48 -9.67 4.63
CA HIS A 169 3.73 -10.44 3.40
C HIS A 169 5.19 -10.87 3.31
N TYR A 170 5.46 -11.97 2.62
CA TYR A 170 6.83 -12.36 2.29
C TYR A 170 7.48 -11.35 1.34
N VAL A 171 8.80 -11.17 1.48
CA VAL A 171 9.58 -10.44 0.49
C VAL A 171 9.91 -11.40 -0.66
N VAL A 172 9.20 -11.33 -1.78
CA VAL A 172 9.34 -12.29 -2.88
C VAL A 172 10.21 -11.74 -4.02
N PRO A 173 10.86 -12.60 -4.84
CA PRO A 173 11.83 -12.19 -5.86
C PRO A 173 11.28 -11.26 -6.95
N ASP A 174 9.99 -11.35 -7.24
CA ASP A 174 9.30 -10.56 -8.26
C ASP A 174 8.90 -9.15 -7.78
N MET A 175 8.99 -8.85 -6.49
CA MET A 175 8.74 -7.51 -5.96
C MET A 175 9.73 -6.49 -6.52
N LYS A 176 9.26 -5.30 -6.87
CA LYS A 176 10.12 -4.21 -7.34
C LYS A 176 9.84 -2.94 -6.57
N LEU A 177 10.83 -2.49 -5.78
CA LEU A 177 10.80 -1.15 -5.20
C LEU A 177 11.03 -0.11 -6.29
N SER A 178 10.03 0.71 -6.57
CA SER A 178 10.12 1.88 -7.44
C SER A 178 10.10 3.18 -6.63
N PRO A 179 10.86 4.21 -7.04
CA PRO A 179 10.76 5.53 -6.40
C PRO A 179 9.37 6.12 -6.64
N ASN A 180 8.84 6.84 -5.65
CA ASN A 180 7.60 7.58 -5.81
C ASN A 180 7.86 8.95 -6.44
N VAL A 181 7.03 9.38 -7.40
CA VAL A 181 7.20 10.67 -8.08
C VAL A 181 7.08 11.80 -7.05
N GLY A 182 8.07 12.70 -7.02
CA GLY A 182 8.09 13.83 -6.09
C GLY A 182 8.52 13.48 -4.66
N SER A 183 9.06 12.28 -4.40
CA SER A 183 9.63 11.93 -3.10
C SER A 183 10.96 11.18 -3.22
N ASP A 184 11.97 11.67 -2.50
CA ASP A 184 13.30 11.07 -2.33
C ASP A 184 13.38 10.07 -1.16
N ARG A 185 12.29 9.95 -0.39
CA ARG A 185 12.19 9.20 0.86
C ARG A 185 11.02 8.21 0.89
N SER A 186 10.52 7.83 -0.30
CA SER A 186 9.41 6.89 -0.44
C SER A 186 9.67 5.83 -1.49
N TRP A 187 9.24 4.59 -1.22
CA TRP A 187 9.27 3.47 -2.16
C TRP A 187 7.87 2.91 -2.37
N VAL A 188 7.61 2.41 -3.59
CA VAL A 188 6.35 1.78 -3.99
C VAL A 188 6.63 0.35 -4.44
N TRP A 189 5.75 -0.60 -4.11
CA TRP A 189 5.79 -1.97 -4.61
C TRP A 189 4.41 -2.62 -4.64
N ASN A 190 4.31 -3.78 -5.30
CA ASN A 190 3.11 -4.61 -5.26
C ASN A 190 3.39 -5.83 -4.39
N ALA A 191 2.50 -6.11 -3.44
CA ALA A 191 2.46 -7.37 -2.71
C ALA A 191 1.26 -8.18 -3.21
N ALA A 192 1.50 -9.37 -3.77
CA ALA A 192 0.43 -10.20 -4.32
C ALA A 192 -0.46 -10.85 -3.25
N ALA A 193 0.10 -11.09 -2.05
CA ALA A 193 -0.53 -11.82 -0.96
C ALA A 193 -0.21 -11.16 0.39
N ASP A 194 -0.73 -9.96 0.64
CA ASP A 194 -0.68 -9.32 1.96
C ASP A 194 -1.85 -9.83 2.81
N VAL A 195 -1.54 -10.36 4.00
CA VAL A 195 -2.52 -11.00 4.91
C VAL A 195 -2.82 -10.15 6.14
N SER A 196 -2.55 -8.84 6.09
CA SER A 196 -2.69 -8.00 7.29
C SER A 196 -4.13 -7.72 7.71
N GLU A 197 -5.10 -7.96 6.84
CA GLU A 197 -6.54 -7.79 7.09
C GLU A 197 -7.31 -9.14 7.06
N GLY A 198 -6.59 -10.27 7.09
CA GLY A 198 -7.17 -11.63 7.09
C GLY A 198 -6.68 -12.45 5.90
N GLU A 199 -7.53 -12.61 4.88
CA GLU A 199 -7.21 -13.38 3.68
C GLU A 199 -6.12 -12.71 2.83
N PRO A 200 -5.38 -13.47 1.99
CA PRO A 200 -4.37 -12.90 1.10
C PRO A 200 -4.99 -11.93 0.08
N GLU A 201 -4.50 -10.69 0.07
CA GLU A 201 -4.94 -9.66 -0.87
C GLU A 201 -3.78 -9.05 -1.65
N ALA A 202 -4.02 -8.76 -2.93
CA ALA A 202 -3.08 -8.01 -3.75
C ALA A 202 -3.14 -6.52 -3.41
N GLN A 203 -2.03 -5.96 -2.93
CA GLN A 203 -1.93 -4.58 -2.46
C GLN A 203 -0.81 -3.85 -3.20
N THR A 204 -1.11 -2.64 -3.69
CA THR A 204 -0.08 -1.70 -4.15
C THR A 204 0.24 -0.77 -2.99
N LEU A 205 1.45 -0.89 -2.44
CA LEU A 205 1.87 -0.24 -1.21
C LEU A 205 2.90 0.85 -1.50
N ALA A 206 2.83 1.94 -0.74
CA ALA A 206 3.89 2.93 -0.66
C ALA A 206 4.33 3.11 0.78
N ILE A 207 5.63 3.18 1.02
CA ILE A 207 6.19 3.44 2.34
C ILE A 207 7.03 4.70 2.29
N ARG A 208 6.88 5.56 3.30
CA ARG A 208 7.61 6.82 3.46
C ARG A 208 8.40 6.81 4.76
N PHE A 209 9.65 7.25 4.68
CA PHE A 209 10.57 7.39 5.80
C PHE A 209 10.79 8.86 6.16
N ALA A 210 11.47 9.11 7.29
CA ALA A 210 11.76 10.45 7.76
C ALA A 210 12.62 11.25 6.75
N ASN A 211 13.63 10.62 6.17
CA ASN A 211 14.58 11.22 5.24
C ASN A 211 15.01 10.20 4.15
N SER A 212 15.77 10.66 3.15
CA SER A 212 16.22 9.83 2.03
C SER A 212 17.20 8.73 2.47
N GLU A 213 18.08 9.02 3.43
CA GLU A 213 19.03 8.04 3.99
C GLU A 213 18.31 6.81 4.55
N ASN A 214 17.31 7.03 5.41
CA ASN A 214 16.47 5.98 5.98
C ASN A 214 15.73 5.18 4.91
N ALA A 215 15.24 5.85 3.86
CA ALA A 215 14.59 5.17 2.75
C ALA A 215 15.58 4.27 1.99
N ASN A 216 16.82 4.69 1.80
CA ASN A 216 17.85 3.89 1.14
C ASN A 216 18.29 2.70 2.00
N LEU A 217 18.44 2.88 3.32
CA LEU A 217 18.71 1.77 4.25
C LEU A 217 17.62 0.70 4.21
N PHE A 218 16.34 1.10 4.14
CA PHE A 218 15.24 0.16 3.95
C PHE A 218 15.35 -0.57 2.61
N LYS A 219 15.61 0.16 1.52
CA LYS A 219 15.74 -0.44 0.19
C LYS A 219 16.87 -1.47 0.13
N GLU A 220 18.03 -1.16 0.72
CA GLU A 220 19.16 -2.08 0.80
C GLU A 220 18.78 -3.35 1.57
N ALA A 221 18.16 -3.20 2.75
CA ALA A 221 17.71 -4.34 3.55
C ALA A 221 16.63 -5.18 2.84
N PHE A 222 15.71 -4.53 2.12
CA PHE A 222 14.64 -5.19 1.38
C PHE A 222 15.21 -5.98 0.19
N ILE A 223 16.11 -5.39 -0.60
CA ILE A 223 16.75 -6.07 -1.74
C ILE A 223 17.60 -7.24 -1.25
N LYS A 224 18.33 -7.08 -0.13
CA LYS A 224 19.07 -8.19 0.48
C LYS A 224 18.13 -9.34 0.87
N ALA A 225 17.03 -9.04 1.57
CA ALA A 225 16.03 -10.04 1.94
C ALA A 225 15.40 -10.72 0.72
N GLN A 226 15.15 -9.97 -0.35
CA GLN A 226 14.63 -10.48 -1.62
C GLN A 226 15.59 -11.50 -2.26
N GLN A 227 16.87 -11.15 -2.36
CA GLN A 227 17.92 -12.04 -2.91
C GLN A 227 18.09 -13.31 -2.07
N GLU A 228 18.10 -13.18 -0.74
CA GLU A 228 18.16 -14.34 0.16
C GLU A 228 16.93 -15.24 0.01
N ASN A 229 15.75 -14.66 -0.18
CA ASN A 229 14.51 -15.40 -0.35
C ASN A 229 14.41 -16.10 -1.73
N GLU A 230 14.99 -15.55 -2.79
CA GLU A 230 14.96 -16.13 -4.14
C GLU A 230 15.44 -17.60 -4.15
N ALA A 231 16.56 -17.87 -3.48
CA ALA A 231 17.09 -19.22 -3.36
C ALA A 231 16.23 -20.17 -2.52
N LEU A 232 15.29 -19.64 -1.73
CA LEU A 232 14.40 -20.43 -0.86
C LEU A 232 13.06 -20.71 -1.54
N PHE A 233 12.51 -19.76 -2.30
CA PHE A 233 11.29 -19.96 -3.07
C PHE A 233 11.50 -20.89 -4.28
N ALA A 234 12.70 -20.88 -4.88
CA ALA A 234 13.02 -21.79 -5.98
C ALA A 234 13.24 -23.26 -5.57
N LYS A 235 13.39 -23.56 -4.26
CA LYS A 235 13.62 -24.92 -3.75
C LYS A 235 12.35 -25.69 -3.39
N GLU A 236 11.20 -25.01 -3.40
CA GLU A 236 9.91 -25.57 -3.03
C GLU A 236 8.99 -25.81 -4.25
N GLU A 237 9.47 -25.56 -5.47
CA GLU A 237 8.84 -25.98 -6.73
C GLU A 237 9.28 -27.37 -7.20
#